data_AF-A0A9Q0WF47-F1
#
_entry.id   AF-A0A9Q0WF47-F1
#
_cell.length_a   1.000
_cell.length_b   1.000
_cell.length_c   1.000
_cell.angle_alpha   90.00
_cell.angle_beta   90.00
_cell.angle_gamma   90.00
#
_symmetry.space_group_name_H-M   'P 1'
#
loop_
_entity.id
_entity.type
_entity.pdbx_description
1 polymer ?
#
loop_
_entity_poly.entity_id
_entity_poly.type
_entity_poly.pdbx_seq_one_letter_code
_entity_poly.pdbx_strand_id
1 'polypeptide(L)'
;MKLLPPLPSSLTILSHSVEEKLCPLLAFFQALGVPEKQLGRILLLNPRLVSYSIDSKLTEFVDFLASLGLTKDGMIGKVLVKHPFIMGYGVEKRLRPTSEFLKSVGLTELDLRTVVLNFPEVLCRDVDKILKPNFAYLSRCGFNDRQIAALHGLKKTLESRHKLLKQRKLDCSLSDMLGCNQKKFLMKYALLQGSA
;
A
#
# COMPACT_ATOMS: atom_id res chain seq x y z
N MET A 1 1.25 -37.87 -9.25
CA MET A 1 0.73 -37.19 -8.04
C MET A 1 1.34 -35.80 -7.99
N LYS A 2 0.56 -34.73 -8.20
CA LYS A 2 1.08 -33.36 -8.07
C LYS A 2 1.30 -33.09 -6.58
N LEU A 3 2.56 -32.95 -6.19
CA LEU A 3 2.95 -32.52 -4.84
C LEU A 3 2.28 -31.16 -4.58
N LEU A 4 1.39 -31.12 -3.59
CA LEU A 4 0.90 -29.86 -3.05
C LEU A 4 2.12 -29.05 -2.57
N PRO A 5 2.18 -27.74 -2.84
CA PRO A 5 3.24 -26.90 -2.32
C PRO A 5 3.23 -26.97 -0.78
N PRO A 6 4.41 -26.86 -0.13
CA PRO A 6 4.50 -26.92 1.33
C PRO A 6 3.63 -25.81 1.95
N LEU A 7 2.72 -26.22 2.83
CA LEU A 7 1.80 -25.33 3.54
C LEU A 7 2.58 -24.31 4.38
N PRO A 8 2.23 -23.01 4.33
CA PRO A 8 2.92 -21.99 5.11
C PRO A 8 2.74 -22.25 6.62
N SER A 9 3.82 -22.04 7.36
CA SER A 9 4.04 -22.39 8.78
C SER A 9 3.16 -21.69 9.81
N SER A 10 2.06 -21.04 9.42
CA SER A 10 1.09 -20.43 10.33
C SER A 10 -0.31 -20.97 10.05
N LEU A 11 -0.55 -22.18 10.55
CA LEU A 11 -1.83 -22.89 10.49
C LEU A 11 -2.81 -22.40 11.58
N THR A 12 -2.76 -21.14 11.98
CA THR A 12 -3.68 -20.57 12.98
C THR A 12 -5.13 -20.68 12.53
N ILE A 13 -5.43 -20.68 11.23
CA ILE A 13 -6.81 -20.80 10.74
C ILE A 13 -7.46 -22.14 11.10
N LEU A 14 -6.69 -23.24 11.19
CA LEU A 14 -7.21 -24.56 11.56
C LEU A 14 -7.37 -24.74 13.08
N SER A 15 -6.85 -23.81 13.88
CA SER A 15 -6.93 -23.87 15.34
C SER A 15 -8.10 -23.07 15.92
N HIS A 16 -8.99 -22.52 15.07
CA HIS A 16 -10.13 -21.71 15.51
C HIS A 16 -11.46 -22.35 15.10
N SER A 17 -12.49 -22.14 15.92
CA SER A 17 -13.86 -22.58 15.62
C SER A 17 -14.37 -21.93 14.33
N VAL A 18 -14.96 -22.75 13.46
CA VAL A 18 -15.58 -22.28 12.22
C VAL A 18 -16.75 -21.35 12.54
N GLU A 19 -17.64 -21.79 13.43
CA GLU A 19 -18.90 -21.12 13.73
C GLU A 19 -18.69 -19.86 14.58
N GLU A 20 -17.80 -19.93 15.58
CA GLU A 20 -17.62 -18.82 16.53
C GLU A 20 -16.59 -17.79 16.05
N LYS A 21 -15.71 -18.16 15.11
CA LYS A 21 -14.63 -17.26 14.67
C LYS A 21 -14.57 -17.03 13.18
N LEU A 22 -14.51 -18.10 12.38
CA LEU A 22 -14.31 -17.94 10.94
C LEU A 22 -15.54 -17.34 10.25
N CYS A 23 -16.74 -17.85 10.52
CA CYS A 23 -17.98 -17.35 9.93
C CYS A 23 -18.22 -15.86 10.24
N PRO A 24 -18.16 -15.39 11.51
CA PRO A 24 -18.29 -13.97 11.83
C PRO A 24 -17.23 -13.10 11.15
N LEU A 25 -15.98 -13.57 11.08
CA LEU A 25 -14.89 -12.83 10.45
C LEU A 25 -15.08 -12.70 8.93
N LEU A 26 -15.52 -13.77 8.27
CA LEU A 26 -15.81 -13.77 6.83
C LEU A 26 -17.00 -12.85 6.52
N ALA A 27 -18.07 -12.95 7.31
CA ALA A 27 -19.23 -12.08 7.20
C ALA A 27 -18.85 -10.60 7.40
N PHE A 28 -17.99 -10.30 8.36
CA PHE A 28 -17.44 -8.96 8.57
C PHE A 28 -16.72 -8.44 7.33
N PHE A 29 -15.81 -9.22 6.72
CA PHE A 29 -15.14 -8.79 5.50
C PHE A 29 -16.09 -8.65 4.31
N GLN A 30 -17.10 -9.50 4.19
CA GLN A 30 -18.14 -9.37 3.17
C GLN A 30 -18.95 -8.08 3.35
N ALA A 31 -19.30 -7.71 4.59
CA ALA A 31 -19.97 -6.45 4.91
C ALA A 31 -19.12 -5.22 4.54
N LEU A 32 -17.79 -5.33 4.61
CA LEU A 32 -16.87 -4.30 4.12
C LEU A 32 -16.75 -4.25 2.58
N GLY A 33 -17.48 -5.12 1.87
CA GLY A 33 -17.50 -5.26 0.43
C GLY A 33 -16.31 -6.02 -0.16
N VAL A 34 -15.68 -6.88 0.63
CA VAL A 34 -14.70 -7.86 0.10
C VAL A 34 -15.47 -8.94 -0.68
N PRO A 35 -15.16 -9.17 -1.97
CA PRO A 35 -15.80 -10.23 -2.73
C PRO A 35 -15.50 -11.61 -2.12
N GLU A 36 -16.49 -12.48 -2.06
CA GLU A 36 -16.37 -13.83 -1.47
C GLU A 36 -15.17 -14.61 -2.03
N LYS A 37 -14.98 -14.56 -3.36
CA LYS A 37 -13.84 -15.17 -4.07
C LYS A 37 -12.45 -14.66 -3.65
N GLN A 38 -12.37 -13.53 -2.95
CA GLN A 38 -11.11 -12.94 -2.46
C GLN A 38 -10.86 -13.21 -0.97
N LEU A 39 -11.87 -13.66 -0.21
CA LEU A 39 -11.74 -13.88 1.24
C LEU A 39 -10.67 -14.91 1.58
N GLY A 40 -10.69 -16.06 0.90
CA GLY A 40 -9.69 -17.11 1.09
C GLY A 40 -8.28 -16.61 0.80
N ARG A 41 -8.10 -15.80 -0.25
CA ARG A 41 -6.80 -15.19 -0.59
C ARG A 41 -6.32 -14.23 0.50
N ILE A 42 -7.20 -13.39 1.04
CA ILE A 42 -6.86 -12.43 2.10
C ILE A 42 -6.37 -13.16 3.35
N LEU A 43 -7.08 -14.21 3.77
CA LEU A 43 -6.71 -15.02 4.93
C LEU A 43 -5.42 -15.82 4.70
N LEU A 44 -5.21 -16.36 3.49
CA LEU A 44 -3.96 -17.04 3.15
C LEU A 44 -2.76 -16.09 3.12
N LEU A 45 -2.95 -14.85 2.66
CA LEU A 45 -1.90 -13.84 2.67
C LEU A 45 -1.58 -13.37 4.10
N ASN A 46 -2.60 -13.17 4.94
CA ASN A 46 -2.41 -12.73 6.32
C ASN A 46 -3.22 -13.60 7.31
N PRO A 47 -2.73 -14.79 7.67
CA PRO A 47 -3.44 -15.70 8.60
C PRO A 47 -3.67 -15.12 9.99
N ARG A 48 -2.90 -14.09 10.37
CA ARG A 48 -3.05 -13.38 11.64
C ARG A 48 -4.37 -12.61 11.73
N LEU A 49 -5.05 -12.32 10.62
CA LEU A 49 -6.38 -11.71 10.65
C LEU A 49 -7.38 -12.51 11.49
N VAL A 50 -7.23 -13.84 11.52
CA VAL A 50 -8.07 -14.73 12.34
C VAL A 50 -7.91 -14.45 13.83
N SER A 51 -6.74 -13.99 14.28
CA SER A 51 -6.50 -13.66 15.70
C SER A 51 -7.01 -12.28 16.12
N TYR A 52 -7.42 -11.42 15.20
CA TYR A 52 -7.87 -10.08 15.54
C TYR A 52 -9.30 -10.08 16.07
N SER A 53 -9.55 -9.27 17.09
CA SER A 53 -10.90 -9.01 17.60
C SER A 53 -11.66 -8.16 16.58
N ILE A 54 -12.88 -8.58 16.24
CA ILE A 54 -13.75 -7.82 15.36
C ILE A 54 -14.11 -6.51 16.06
N ASP A 55 -14.66 -6.59 17.27
CA ASP A 55 -15.26 -5.45 18.00
C ASP A 55 -14.27 -4.36 18.40
N SER A 56 -12.97 -4.69 18.51
CA SER A 56 -11.93 -3.71 18.83
C SER A 56 -11.02 -3.45 17.65
N LYS A 57 -10.12 -4.38 17.36
CA LYS A 57 -9.02 -4.15 16.41
C LYS A 57 -9.50 -3.89 14.98
N LEU A 58 -10.49 -4.65 14.50
CA LEU A 58 -10.98 -4.50 13.14
C LEU A 58 -11.93 -3.30 13.00
N THR A 59 -12.83 -3.10 13.97
CA THR A 59 -13.72 -1.93 14.00
C THR A 59 -12.93 -0.62 14.07
N GLU A 60 -11.94 -0.49 14.96
CA GLU A 60 -11.07 0.70 15.05
C GLU A 60 -10.41 1.03 13.70
N PHE A 61 -9.96 0.01 12.98
CA PHE A 61 -9.38 0.16 11.65
C PHE A 61 -10.39 0.63 10.60
N VAL A 62 -11.61 0.09 10.64
CA VAL A 62 -12.71 0.48 9.73
C VAL A 62 -13.11 1.93 10.00
N ASP A 63 -13.29 2.31 11.26
CA ASP A 63 -13.63 3.68 11.66
C ASP A 63 -12.56 4.68 11.23
N PHE A 64 -11.28 4.29 11.36
CA PHE A 64 -10.18 5.08 10.85
C PHE A 64 -10.28 5.30 9.34
N LEU A 65 -10.47 4.25 8.54
CA LEU A 65 -10.62 4.42 7.09
C LEU A 65 -11.86 5.23 6.72
N ALA A 66 -12.97 5.05 7.43
CA ALA A 66 -14.16 5.87 7.26
C ALA A 66 -13.88 7.35 7.55
N SER A 67 -13.09 7.66 8.59
CA SER A 67 -12.65 9.02 8.92
C SER A 67 -11.78 9.67 7.83
N LEU A 68 -11.14 8.86 6.96
CA LEU A 68 -10.42 9.34 5.77
C LEU A 68 -11.33 9.51 4.53
N GLY A 69 -12.65 9.40 4.71
CA GLY A 69 -13.65 9.56 3.65
C GLY A 69 -13.85 8.33 2.77
N LEU A 70 -13.40 7.13 3.20
CA LEU A 70 -13.70 5.86 2.53
C LEU A 70 -15.07 5.32 2.96
N THR A 71 -16.12 6.09 2.66
CA THR A 71 -17.49 5.83 3.15
C THR A 71 -18.40 5.17 2.12
N LYS A 72 -17.98 5.06 0.85
CA LYS A 72 -18.79 4.36 -0.17
C LYS A 72 -18.65 2.84 -0.02
N ASP A 73 -19.74 2.14 -0.27
CA ASP A 73 -19.80 0.68 -0.22
C ASP A 73 -18.64 0.03 -0.98
N GLY A 74 -17.94 -0.87 -0.29
CA GLY A 74 -16.82 -1.65 -0.83
C GLY A 74 -15.50 -0.91 -1.00
N MET A 75 -15.38 0.38 -0.66
CA MET A 75 -14.09 1.08 -0.68
C MET A 75 -13.08 0.46 0.28
N ILE A 76 -13.51 0.17 1.51
CA ILE A 76 -12.68 -0.49 2.52
C ILE A 76 -12.31 -1.91 2.06
N GLY A 77 -13.27 -2.66 1.52
CA GLY A 77 -13.01 -3.98 0.93
C GLY A 77 -11.94 -3.95 -0.17
N LYS A 78 -11.96 -2.94 -1.05
CA LYS A 78 -10.90 -2.76 -2.07
C LYS A 78 -9.52 -2.55 -1.47
N VAL A 79 -9.42 -1.75 -0.40
CA VAL A 79 -8.15 -1.56 0.35
C VAL A 79 -7.64 -2.89 0.90
N LEU A 80 -8.53 -3.68 1.51
CA LEU A 80 -8.18 -4.97 2.11
C LEU A 80 -7.75 -6.01 1.08
N VAL A 81 -8.44 -6.09 -0.05
CA VAL A 81 -8.06 -6.99 -1.16
C VAL A 81 -6.66 -6.62 -1.69
N LYS A 82 -6.34 -5.32 -1.78
CA LYS A 82 -5.05 -4.84 -2.29
C LYS A 82 -3.92 -5.04 -1.29
N HIS A 83 -4.14 -4.77 0.01
CA HIS A 83 -3.11 -4.92 1.03
C HIS A 83 -3.64 -5.43 2.39
N PRO A 84 -3.85 -6.75 2.54
CA PRO A 84 -4.39 -7.36 3.77
C PRO A 84 -3.59 -7.09 5.04
N PHE A 85 -2.28 -6.82 4.89
CA PHE A 85 -1.37 -6.62 6.02
C PHE A 85 -1.56 -5.27 6.71
N ILE A 86 -2.28 -4.32 6.10
CA ILE A 86 -2.52 -3.00 6.68
C ILE A 86 -3.21 -3.08 8.05
N MET A 87 -4.11 -4.06 8.24
CA MET A 87 -4.85 -4.27 9.49
C MET A 87 -3.95 -4.68 10.67
N GLY A 88 -2.74 -5.15 10.40
CA GLY A 88 -1.77 -5.47 11.44
C GLY A 88 -1.11 -4.24 12.08
N TYR A 89 -1.25 -3.07 11.48
CA TYR A 89 -0.68 -1.83 12.01
C TYR A 89 -1.62 -1.19 13.05
N GLY A 90 -1.05 -0.49 14.03
CA GLY A 90 -1.82 0.31 14.99
C GLY A 90 -2.36 1.58 14.33
N VAL A 91 -3.64 1.90 14.54
CA VAL A 91 -4.26 3.12 14.00
C VAL A 91 -3.53 4.34 14.55
N GLU A 92 -3.53 4.51 15.88
CA GLU A 92 -2.93 5.68 16.53
C GLU A 92 -1.40 5.74 16.43
N LYS A 93 -0.74 4.58 16.35
CA LYS A 93 0.73 4.51 16.34
C LYS A 93 1.36 4.60 14.95
N ARG A 94 0.60 4.28 13.89
CA ARG A 94 1.15 4.21 12.53
C ARG A 94 0.25 4.85 11.50
N LEU A 95 -1.00 4.42 11.39
CA LEU A 95 -1.84 4.81 10.26
C LEU A 95 -2.25 6.29 10.35
N ARG A 96 -2.68 6.74 11.52
CA ARG A 96 -3.11 8.13 11.75
C ARG A 96 -1.95 9.12 11.58
N PRO A 97 -0.79 8.96 12.25
CA PRO A 97 0.35 9.86 12.03
C PRO A 97 0.79 9.93 10.56
N THR A 98 0.70 8.80 9.83
CA THR A 98 1.04 8.77 8.41
C THR A 98 0.04 9.56 7.57
N SER A 99 -1.25 9.40 7.82
CA SER A 99 -2.29 10.15 7.13
C SER A 99 -2.21 11.66 7.40
N GLU A 100 -1.89 12.05 8.64
CA GLU A 100 -1.70 13.45 9.04
C GLU A 100 -0.47 14.06 8.38
N PHE A 101 0.63 13.31 8.33
CA PHE A 101 1.82 13.74 7.58
C PHE A 101 1.50 13.99 6.11
N LEU A 102 0.78 13.06 5.46
CA LEU A 102 0.38 13.23 4.07
C LEU A 102 -0.47 14.49 3.86
N LYS A 103 -1.43 14.78 4.76
CA LYS A 103 -2.19 16.05 4.71
C LYS A 103 -1.28 17.26 4.90
N SER A 104 -0.32 17.19 5.84
CA SER A 104 0.60 18.30 6.13
C SER A 104 1.50 18.67 4.95
N VAL A 105 1.77 17.73 4.05
CA VAL A 105 2.52 17.97 2.80
C VAL A 105 1.62 18.33 1.62
N GLY A 106 0.37 18.74 1.88
CA GLY A 106 -0.51 19.33 0.89
C GLY A 106 -1.49 18.38 0.19
N LEU A 107 -1.63 17.12 0.64
CA LEU A 107 -2.74 16.28 0.15
C LEU A 107 -4.06 16.79 0.71
N THR A 108 -5.03 17.01 -0.19
CA THR A 108 -6.42 17.22 0.23
C THR A 108 -7.03 15.91 0.74
N GLU A 109 -8.19 15.97 1.40
CA GLU A 109 -8.95 14.78 1.78
C GLU A 109 -9.24 13.87 0.57
N LEU A 110 -9.53 14.48 -0.58
CA LEU A 110 -9.80 13.76 -1.82
C LEU A 110 -8.55 13.03 -2.33
N ASP A 111 -7.39 13.69 -2.28
CA ASP A 111 -6.12 13.11 -2.69
C ASP A 111 -5.74 11.96 -1.78
N LEU A 112 -5.84 12.17 -0.46
CA LEU A 112 -5.54 11.14 0.53
C LEU A 112 -6.41 9.91 0.33
N ARG A 113 -7.73 10.09 0.18
CA ARG A 113 -8.65 8.99 -0.12
C ARG A 113 -8.22 8.22 -1.38
N THR A 114 -7.87 8.96 -2.44
CA THR A 114 -7.44 8.37 -3.71
C THR A 114 -6.14 7.58 -3.54
N VAL A 115 -5.18 8.11 -2.78
CA VAL A 115 -3.92 7.44 -2.47
C VAL A 115 -4.17 6.18 -1.65
N VAL A 116 -4.99 6.23 -0.60
CA VAL A 116 -5.27 5.06 0.25
C VAL A 116 -5.98 3.95 -0.53
N LEU A 117 -6.92 4.29 -1.43
CA LEU A 117 -7.58 3.31 -2.30
C LEU A 117 -6.62 2.62 -3.28
N ASN A 118 -5.63 3.38 -3.80
CA ASN A 118 -4.74 2.89 -4.85
C ASN A 118 -3.41 2.33 -4.34
N PHE A 119 -2.93 2.80 -3.20
CA PHE A 119 -1.62 2.52 -2.62
C PHE A 119 -1.70 2.44 -1.08
N PRO A 120 -2.54 1.56 -0.51
CA PRO A 120 -2.76 1.47 0.93
C PRO A 120 -1.48 1.22 1.75
N GLU A 121 -0.44 0.63 1.14
CA GLU A 121 0.86 0.42 1.75
C GLU A 121 1.61 1.71 2.14
N VAL A 122 1.15 2.88 1.66
CA VAL A 122 1.72 4.17 2.08
C VAL A 122 1.47 4.41 3.56
N LEU A 123 0.30 4.04 4.08
CA LEU A 123 -0.08 4.25 5.49
C LEU A 123 0.73 3.38 6.45
N CYS A 124 1.37 2.32 5.93
CA CYS A 124 2.23 1.42 6.69
C CYS A 124 3.66 1.96 6.84
N ARG A 125 4.01 3.09 6.21
CA ARG A 125 5.38 3.63 6.22
C ARG A 125 5.64 4.44 7.48
N ASP A 126 6.90 4.42 7.90
CA ASP A 126 7.33 5.22 9.03
C ASP A 126 7.54 6.67 8.61
N VAL A 127 6.83 7.59 9.27
CA VAL A 127 6.86 9.01 8.93
C VAL A 127 8.28 9.57 9.05
N ASP A 128 8.94 9.35 10.18
CA ASP A 128 10.23 9.97 10.48
C ASP A 128 11.38 9.26 9.77
N LYS A 129 11.33 7.93 9.67
CA LYS A 129 12.41 7.15 9.07
C LYS A 129 12.33 7.04 7.55
N ILE A 130 11.13 7.14 6.96
CA ILE A 130 10.92 6.87 5.54
C ILE A 130 10.30 8.07 4.82
N LEU A 131 9.18 8.60 5.30
CA LEU A 131 8.43 9.59 4.51
C LEU A 131 9.10 10.97 4.51
N LYS A 132 9.48 11.50 5.68
CA LYS A 132 10.15 12.80 5.80
C LYS A 132 11.48 12.86 5.03
N PRO A 133 12.41 11.89 5.14
CA PRO A 133 13.65 11.92 4.36
C PRO A 133 13.41 11.87 2.85
N ASN A 134 12.46 11.04 2.41
CA ASN A 134 12.13 10.92 0.99
C ASN A 134 11.47 12.20 0.45
N PHE A 135 10.58 12.80 1.24
CA PHE A 135 9.96 14.08 0.90
C PHE A 135 11.01 15.17 0.75
N ALA A 136 11.88 15.35 1.76
CA ALA A 136 12.94 16.35 1.74
C ALA A 136 13.90 16.17 0.56
N TYR A 137 14.23 14.92 0.21
CA TYR A 137 15.03 14.63 -0.98
C TYR A 137 14.35 15.07 -2.27
N LEU A 138 13.06 14.76 -2.45
CA LEU A 138 12.32 15.16 -3.64
C LEU A 138 12.14 16.68 -3.72
N SER A 139 11.88 17.36 -2.61
CA SER A 139 11.85 18.83 -2.58
C SER A 139 13.19 19.44 -3.02
N ARG A 140 14.32 18.88 -2.57
CA ARG A 140 15.67 19.29 -3.02
C ARG A 140 15.95 19.03 -4.49
N CYS A 141 15.27 18.05 -5.08
CA CYS A 141 15.33 17.78 -6.53
C CYS A 141 14.45 18.74 -7.35
N GLY A 142 13.77 19.70 -6.72
CA GLY A 142 12.94 20.70 -7.38
C GLY A 142 11.49 20.28 -7.60
N PHE A 143 11.04 19.17 -7.00
CA PHE A 143 9.63 18.79 -7.04
C PHE A 143 8.83 19.63 -6.05
N ASN A 144 7.66 20.11 -6.49
CA ASN A 144 6.73 20.78 -5.58
C ASN A 144 5.90 19.77 -4.78
N ASP A 145 5.34 20.23 -3.66
CA ASP A 145 4.61 19.40 -2.70
C ASP A 145 3.47 18.60 -3.34
N ARG A 146 2.74 19.18 -4.30
CA ARG A 146 1.68 18.48 -5.05
C ARG A 146 2.22 17.36 -5.94
N GLN A 147 3.38 17.55 -6.57
CA GLN A 147 4.03 16.51 -7.37
C GLN A 147 4.51 15.38 -6.47
N ILE A 148 5.08 15.69 -5.31
CA ILE A 148 5.55 14.69 -4.34
C ILE A 148 4.38 13.89 -3.77
N ALA A 149 3.31 14.58 -3.41
CA ALA A 149 2.04 14.00 -2.97
C ALA A 149 1.45 12.99 -3.97
N ALA A 150 1.53 13.30 -5.27
CA ALA A 150 1.05 12.43 -6.34
C ALA A 150 1.96 11.23 -6.64
N LEU A 151 3.23 11.24 -6.17
CA LEU A 151 4.23 10.20 -6.43
C LEU A 151 4.18 9.01 -5.48
N HIS A 152 3.28 9.02 -4.48
CA HIS A 152 3.21 7.99 -3.43
C HIS A 152 2.66 6.64 -3.95
N GLY A 153 3.53 5.89 -4.66
CA GLY A 153 3.28 4.53 -5.15
C GLY A 153 4.47 3.82 -5.82
N LEU A 154 5.63 4.47 -6.03
CA LEU A 154 6.72 3.90 -6.83
C LEU A 154 8.06 3.80 -6.07
N LYS A 155 8.10 2.92 -5.07
CA LYS A 155 9.25 2.75 -4.16
C LYS A 155 10.53 2.17 -4.80
N LYS A 156 10.49 1.52 -5.98
CA LYS A 156 11.69 0.86 -6.55
C LYS A 156 12.19 1.43 -7.87
N THR A 157 11.33 2.12 -8.61
CA THR A 157 11.65 2.54 -9.97
C THR A 157 12.26 3.94 -10.02
N LEU A 158 11.89 4.82 -9.08
CA LEU A 158 12.34 6.22 -9.06
C LEU A 158 13.78 6.39 -8.55
N GLU A 159 14.17 5.69 -7.48
CA GLU A 159 15.53 5.76 -6.93
C GLU A 159 16.58 5.21 -7.90
N SER A 160 16.31 4.06 -8.55
CA SER A 160 17.21 3.50 -9.56
C SER A 160 17.32 4.38 -10.80
N ARG A 161 16.19 4.93 -11.29
CA ARG A 161 16.18 5.81 -12.47
C ARG A 161 16.83 7.16 -12.19
N HIS A 162 16.57 7.77 -11.03
CA HIS A 162 17.23 9.02 -10.63
C HIS A 162 18.74 8.83 -10.44
N LYS A 163 19.18 7.71 -9.83
CA LYS A 163 20.62 7.38 -9.70
C LYS A 163 21.29 7.22 -11.08
N LEU A 164 20.63 6.53 -12.02
CA LEU A 164 21.12 6.35 -13.40
C LEU A 164 21.21 7.66 -14.19
N LEU A 165 20.20 8.54 -14.08
CA LEU A 165 20.17 9.83 -14.77
C LEU A 165 21.21 10.81 -14.22
N LYS A 166 21.39 10.83 -12.90
CA LYS A 166 22.37 11.70 -12.22
C LYS A 166 23.81 11.29 -12.53
N GLN A 167 24.09 9.99 -12.65
CA GLN A 167 25.40 9.48 -13.08
C GLN A 167 25.78 9.92 -14.50
N ARG A 168 24.79 10.12 -15.38
CA ARG A 168 25.03 10.52 -16.78
C ARG A 168 24.75 12.00 -17.08
N LYS A 169 24.44 12.82 -16.07
CA LYS A 169 24.08 14.25 -16.21
C LYS A 169 22.98 14.48 -17.27
N LEU A 170 22.00 13.58 -17.32
CA LEU A 170 20.90 13.68 -18.28
C LEU A 170 19.67 14.30 -17.62
N ASP A 171 19.12 15.34 -18.25
CA ASP A 171 17.84 15.92 -17.86
C ASP A 171 16.68 15.04 -18.38
N CYS A 172 15.70 14.80 -17.52
CA CYS A 172 14.58 13.91 -17.79
C CYS A 172 13.27 14.57 -17.35
N SER A 173 12.29 14.60 -18.26
CA SER A 173 10.96 15.10 -17.93
C SER A 173 10.21 14.09 -17.05
N LEU A 174 9.30 14.57 -16.21
CA LEU A 174 8.46 13.71 -15.36
C LEU A 174 7.65 12.70 -16.20
N SER A 175 7.21 13.11 -17.40
CA SER A 175 6.53 12.24 -18.35
C SER A 175 7.42 11.08 -18.82
N ASP A 176 8.72 11.31 -18.96
CA ASP A 176 9.66 10.28 -19.39
C ASP A 176 10.09 9.37 -18.24
N MET A 177 10.22 9.95 -17.04
CA MET A 177 10.53 9.24 -15.81
C MET A 177 9.40 8.27 -15.41
N LEU A 178 8.15 8.65 -15.68
CA LEU A 178 6.94 7.93 -15.28
C LEU A 178 6.25 7.14 -16.41
N GLY A 179 6.29 7.61 -17.66
CA GLY A 179 5.48 7.10 -18.77
C GLY A 179 6.07 5.90 -19.53
N CYS A 180 7.32 5.54 -19.27
CA CYS A 180 8.02 4.46 -19.97
C CYS A 180 8.14 3.20 -19.10
N ASN A 181 7.78 2.03 -19.67
CA ASN A 181 8.23 0.74 -19.10
C ASN A 181 9.77 0.69 -19.08
N GLN A 182 10.37 -0.15 -18.23
CA GLN A 182 11.83 -0.14 -18.00
C GLN A 182 12.64 -0.25 -19.30
N LYS A 183 12.21 -1.09 -20.25
CA LYS A 183 12.88 -1.26 -21.55
C LYS A 183 12.81 0.02 -22.40
N LYS A 184 11.64 0.66 -22.48
CA LYS A 184 11.44 1.93 -23.19
C LYS A 184 12.24 3.08 -22.56
N PHE A 185 12.30 3.13 -21.23
CA PHE A 185 13.09 4.12 -20.50
C PHE A 185 14.59 3.96 -20.80
N LEU A 186 15.09 2.72 -20.71
CA LEU A 186 16.50 2.43 -20.99
C LEU A 186 16.86 2.68 -22.45
N MET A 187 15.97 2.40 -23.41
CA MET A 187 16.18 2.73 -24.82
C MET A 187 16.20 4.25 -25.05
N LYS A 188 15.23 4.99 -24.51
CA LYS A 188 15.11 6.45 -24.69
C LYS A 188 16.33 7.23 -24.19
N TYR A 189 16.96 6.75 -23.12
CA TYR A 189 18.14 7.39 -22.53
C TYR A 189 19.46 6.65 -22.85
N ALA A 190 19.47 5.75 -23.85
CA ALA A 190 20.64 4.97 -24.26
C ALA A 190 21.37 4.27 -23.08
N LEU A 191 20.59 3.74 -22.14
CA LEU A 191 21.03 3.03 -20.94
C LEU A 191 21.03 1.50 -21.11
N LEU A 192 20.58 0.97 -22.26
CA LEU A 192 20.83 -0.43 -22.61
C LEU A 192 22.31 -0.57 -22.96
N GLN A 193 23.10 -1.11 -22.03
CA GLN A 193 24.35 -1.73 -22.43
C GLN A 193 24.03 -3.13 -22.95
N GLY A 194 24.43 -3.39 -24.19
CA GLY A 194 24.47 -4.74 -24.72
C GLY A 194 25.46 -5.55 -23.90
N SER A 195 24.99 -6.64 -23.32
CA SER A 195 25.84 -7.78 -23.00
C SER A 195 26.32 -8.38 -24.32
N ALA A 196 27.56 -8.05 -24.69
CA ALA A 196 28.42 -8.96 -25.43
C ALA A 196 29.15 -9.84 -24.42
#